data_AF-A0A843MBT5-F1
#
_entry.id   AF-A0A843MBT5-F1
#
_cell.length_a   1.000
_cell.length_b   1.000
_cell.length_c   1.000
_cell.angle_alpha   90.00
_cell.angle_beta   90.00
_cell.angle_gamma   90.00
#
_symmetry.space_group_name_H-M   'P 1'
#
loop_
_entity.id
_entity.type
_entity.pdbx_description
1 polymer ?
#
loop_
_entity_poly.entity_id
_entity_poly.type
_entity_poly.pdbx_seq_one_letter_code
_entity_poly.pdbx_strand_id
1 'polypeptide(L)'
;MASSDISDIVIFKKKLGLNYEIKQKYVGLKMKENNILSFNFRVPSALRDEVLEYFNRFQMGEPTAVDIGGTGDIKCIFKGISPVLREENASKDYYALSVLLQETGKTVPSEEELCETCSHCGFH
;
A
#
# COMPACT_ATOMS: atom_id res chain seq x y z
N MET A 1 19.18 -21.89 -2.39
CA MET A 1 18.94 -20.88 -1.34
C MET A 1 18.16 -19.76 -2.01
N ALA A 2 16.87 -19.58 -1.67
CA ALA A 2 16.11 -18.46 -2.19
C ALA A 2 16.61 -17.22 -1.48
N SER A 3 17.25 -16.29 -2.20
CA SER A 3 17.56 -14.99 -1.64
C SER A 3 16.22 -14.29 -1.41
N SER A 4 15.86 -14.09 -0.14
CA SER A 4 14.71 -13.28 0.25
C SER A 4 15.05 -11.81 0.05
N ASP A 5 15.27 -11.41 -1.21
CA ASP A 5 15.54 -10.02 -1.56
C ASP A 5 14.23 -9.24 -1.50
N ILE A 6 14.01 -8.56 -0.38
CA ILE A 6 12.90 -7.61 -0.23
C ILE A 6 13.11 -6.52 -1.30
N SER A 7 12.12 -6.35 -2.16
CA SER A 7 12.17 -5.35 -3.23
C SER A 7 12.16 -3.93 -2.66
N ASP A 8 12.82 -2.99 -3.34
CA ASP A 8 12.77 -1.55 -3.00
C ASP A 8 11.49 -0.86 -3.50
N ILE A 9 10.45 -1.61 -3.84
CA ILE A 9 9.20 -1.12 -4.45
C ILE A 9 8.02 -1.26 -3.49
N VAL A 10 7.24 -0.20 -3.39
CA VAL A 10 5.91 -0.20 -2.78
C VAL A 10 4.87 -0.19 -3.89
N ILE A 11 3.95 -1.15 -3.86
CA ILE A 11 2.88 -1.32 -4.84
C ILE A 11 1.55 -1.00 -4.18
N PHE A 12 0.92 0.08 -4.60
CA PHE A 12 -0.47 0.38 -4.25
C PHE A 12 -1.36 -0.27 -5.30
N LYS A 13 -2.37 -1.05 -4.89
CA LYS A 13 -3.19 -1.86 -5.78
C LYS A 13 -4.63 -1.37 -5.79
N LYS A 14 -5.12 -0.93 -6.94
CA LYS A 14 -6.54 -0.70 -7.18
C LYS A 14 -7.16 -1.93 -7.86
N LYS A 15 -8.50 -2.02 -7.84
CA LYS A 15 -9.26 -3.03 -8.59
C LYS A 15 -8.83 -3.08 -10.06
N LEU A 16 -8.96 -4.26 -10.67
CA LEU A 16 -8.67 -4.53 -12.08
C LEU A 16 -7.21 -4.29 -12.49
N GLY A 17 -6.25 -4.44 -11.56
CA GLY A 17 -4.81 -4.42 -11.87
C GLY A 17 -4.24 -3.03 -12.16
N LEU A 18 -5.00 -1.97 -11.86
CA LEU A 18 -4.51 -0.58 -11.91
C LEU A 18 -3.61 -0.34 -10.70
N ASN A 19 -2.39 -0.87 -10.76
CA ASN A 19 -1.39 -0.75 -9.70
C ASN A 19 -0.52 0.49 -9.93
N TYR A 20 -0.08 1.09 -8.83
CA TYR A 20 0.93 2.14 -8.84
C TYR A 20 2.15 1.69 -8.05
N GLU A 21 3.30 1.72 -8.71
CA GLU A 21 4.58 1.29 -8.16
C GLU A 21 5.47 2.49 -7.90
N ILE A 22 6.08 2.55 -6.72
CA ILE A 22 6.99 3.62 -6.36
C ILE A 22 8.14 3.09 -5.52
N LYS A 23 9.33 3.67 -5.69
CA LYS A 23 10.50 3.31 -4.88
C LYS A 23 10.27 3.68 -3.42
N GLN A 24 10.56 2.76 -2.50
CA GLN A 24 10.40 2.92 -1.06
C GLN A 24 11.15 4.14 -0.50
N LYS A 25 12.27 4.55 -1.12
CA LYS A 25 12.99 5.79 -0.74
C LYS A 25 12.15 7.06 -0.79
N TYR A 26 11.04 7.05 -1.53
CA TYR A 26 10.12 8.19 -1.66
C TYR A 26 8.91 8.10 -0.72
N VAL A 27 8.75 7.00 0.02
CA VAL A 27 7.55 6.73 0.82
C VAL A 27 7.94 6.33 2.24
N GLY A 28 7.58 7.18 3.20
CA GLY A 28 7.65 6.86 4.62
C GLY A 28 6.32 6.32 5.13
N LEU A 29 6.33 5.20 5.85
CA LEU A 29 5.13 4.67 6.51
C LEU A 29 5.09 5.11 7.98
N LYS A 30 3.95 5.64 8.42
CA LYS A 30 3.67 5.92 9.83
C LYS A 30 2.33 5.31 10.23
N MET A 31 2.32 4.45 11.23
CA MET A 31 1.08 3.99 11.87
C MET A 31 0.54 5.08 12.79
N LYS A 32 -0.78 5.27 12.75
CA LYS A 32 -1.58 6.12 13.62
C LYS A 32 -2.59 5.26 14.37
N GLU A 33 -3.34 5.87 15.27
CA GLU A 33 -4.44 5.22 15.99
C GLU A 33 -5.47 4.61 15.03
N ASN A 34 -6.26 3.64 15.51
CA ASN A 34 -7.31 2.95 14.74
C ASN A 34 -6.80 2.27 13.44
N ASN A 35 -5.57 1.75 13.47
CA ASN A 35 -4.93 1.06 12.34
C ASN A 35 -4.83 1.92 11.06
N ILE A 36 -4.77 3.24 11.23
CA ILE A 36 -4.56 4.15 10.10
C ILE A 36 -3.07 4.16 9.73
N LEU A 37 -2.77 3.76 8.52
CA LEU A 37 -1.48 3.84 7.85
C LEU A 37 -1.38 5.16 7.09
N SER A 38 -0.41 5.99 7.45
CA SER A 38 -0.08 7.24 6.77
C SER A 38 1.16 7.04 5.91
N PHE A 39 0.95 6.94 4.59
CA PHE A 39 2.01 6.86 3.59
C PHE A 39 2.43 8.28 3.21
N ASN A 40 3.56 8.72 3.73
CA ASN A 40 4.07 10.08 3.54
C ASN A 40 5.05 10.06 2.37
N PHE A 41 4.63 10.65 1.26
CA PHE A 41 5.42 10.79 0.05
C PHE A 41 6.29 12.01 0.16
N ARG A 42 7.56 11.86 -0.19
CA ARG A 42 8.49 12.96 -0.43
C ARG A 42 9.09 12.77 -1.81
N VAL A 43 8.51 13.45 -2.79
CA VAL A 43 8.75 13.16 -4.21
C VAL A 43 9.19 14.41 -4.98
N PRO A 44 10.00 14.27 -6.04
CA PRO A 44 10.25 15.36 -6.97
C PRO A 44 8.97 15.74 -7.73
N SER A 45 8.92 16.97 -8.25
CA SER A 45 7.77 17.50 -9.01
C SER A 45 7.20 16.55 -10.07
N ALA A 46 8.06 15.86 -10.84
CA ALA A 46 7.62 14.94 -11.90
C ALA A 46 6.76 13.77 -11.38
N LEU A 47 7.09 13.23 -10.20
CA LEU A 47 6.35 12.11 -9.62
C LEU A 47 5.14 12.58 -8.80
N ARG A 48 5.10 13.85 -8.39
CA ARG A 48 3.99 14.41 -7.59
C ARG A 48 2.65 14.28 -8.31
N ASP A 49 2.62 14.62 -9.60
CA ASP A 49 1.39 14.56 -10.38
C ASP A 49 0.93 13.11 -10.57
N GLU A 50 1.84 12.17 -10.84
CA GLU A 50 1.52 10.75 -10.94
C GLU A 50 0.89 10.19 -9.65
N VAL A 51 1.47 10.50 -8.49
CA VAL A 51 0.94 10.06 -7.19
C VAL A 51 -0.48 10.61 -6.99
N LEU A 52 -0.68 11.92 -7.21
CA LEU A 52 -1.99 12.55 -7.03
C LEU A 52 -3.02 12.00 -8.01
N GLU A 53 -2.69 11.90 -9.29
CA GLU A 53 -3.58 11.36 -10.31
C GLU A 53 -3.99 9.93 -10.01
N TYR A 54 -3.09 9.11 -9.45
CA TYR A 54 -3.41 7.76 -9.03
C TYR A 54 -4.41 7.75 -7.86
N PHE A 55 -4.11 8.46 -6.76
CA PHE A 55 -4.95 8.41 -5.56
C PHE A 55 -6.26 9.20 -5.68
N ASN A 56 -6.32 10.21 -6.54
CA ASN A 56 -7.57 10.93 -6.85
C ASN A 56 -8.61 10.06 -7.58
N ARG A 57 -8.21 8.89 -8.11
CA ARG A 57 -9.13 7.92 -8.70
C ARG A 57 -9.86 7.08 -7.65
N PHE A 58 -9.49 7.16 -6.38
CA PHE A 58 -10.14 6.42 -5.30
C PHE A 58 -11.29 7.23 -4.70
N GLN A 59 -12.37 6.53 -4.38
CA GLN A 59 -13.44 7.08 -3.55
C GLN A 59 -13.11 6.86 -2.06
N MET A 60 -13.54 7.77 -1.20
CA MET A 60 -13.42 7.57 0.25
C MET A 60 -14.18 6.30 0.66
N GLY A 61 -13.54 5.42 1.43
CA GLY A 61 -14.12 4.11 1.78
C GLY A 61 -13.83 3.00 0.76
N GLU A 62 -13.18 3.30 -0.37
CA GLU A 62 -12.86 2.29 -1.38
C GLU A 62 -11.81 1.30 -0.87
N PRO A 63 -12.03 -0.03 -1.03
CA PRO A 63 -11.06 -1.04 -0.65
C PRO A 63 -9.85 -1.02 -1.59
N THR A 64 -8.67 -1.19 -1.00
CA THR A 64 -7.38 -1.17 -1.67
C THR A 64 -6.43 -2.17 -0.99
N ALA A 65 -5.29 -2.42 -1.61
CA ALA A 65 -4.21 -3.17 -0.96
C ALA A 65 -2.87 -2.49 -1.22
N VAL A 66 -1.92 -2.70 -0.33
CA VAL A 66 -0.54 -2.27 -0.52
C VAL A 66 0.41 -3.42 -0.27
N ASP A 67 1.42 -3.56 -1.13
CA ASP A 67 2.49 -4.53 -1.00
C ASP A 67 3.81 -3.76 -0.85
N ILE A 68 4.57 -4.07 0.19
CA ILE A 68 5.81 -3.35 0.52
C ILE A 68 6.95 -4.34 0.32
N GLY A 69 7.73 -4.14 -0.73
CA GLY A 69 8.90 -4.96 -1.01
C GLY A 69 8.62 -6.43 -1.30
N GLY A 70 7.39 -6.77 -1.73
CA GLY A 70 7.01 -8.14 -2.04
C GLY A 70 6.71 -9.00 -0.80
N THR A 71 6.45 -8.37 0.36
CA THR A 71 6.11 -9.10 1.60
C THR A 71 4.65 -9.58 1.64
N GLY A 72 3.86 -9.21 0.64
CA GLY A 72 2.44 -9.56 0.52
C GLY A 72 1.51 -8.39 0.78
N ASP A 73 0.23 -8.62 0.49
CA ASP A 73 -0.82 -7.60 0.53
C ASP A 73 -1.28 -7.26 1.95
N ILE A 74 -1.19 -5.98 2.30
CA ILE A 74 -1.90 -5.39 3.42
C ILE A 74 -3.24 -4.85 2.88
N LYS A 75 -4.36 -5.44 3.30
CA LYS A 75 -5.70 -4.99 2.89
C LYS A 75 -6.10 -3.74 3.66
N CYS A 76 -6.58 -2.73 2.94
CA CYS A 76 -6.90 -1.43 3.52
C CYS A 76 -8.16 -0.81 2.91
N ILE A 77 -8.68 0.21 3.59
CA ILE A 77 -9.68 1.14 3.09
C ILE A 77 -9.04 2.50 2.86
N PHE A 78 -9.29 3.12 1.70
CA PHE A 78 -8.83 4.47 1.41
C PHE A 78 -9.59 5.51 2.26
N LYS A 79 -8.85 6.40 2.93
CA LYS A 79 -9.39 7.46 3.80
C LYS A 79 -9.14 8.87 3.30
N GLY A 80 -8.36 9.03 2.23
CA GLY A 80 -8.11 10.31 1.59
C GLY A 80 -6.62 10.67 1.48
N ILE A 81 -6.39 11.87 0.98
CA ILE A 81 -5.07 12.46 0.76
C ILE A 81 -4.99 13.74 1.59
N SER A 82 -3.87 13.98 2.25
CA SER A 82 -3.59 15.27 2.90
C SER A 82 -3.33 16.36 1.85
N PRO A 83 -3.41 17.65 2.23
CA PRO A 83 -2.92 18.73 1.40
C PRO A 83 -1.47 18.49 0.96
N VAL A 84 -1.16 18.93 -0.26
CA VAL A 84 0.20 18.87 -0.83
C VAL A 84 0.97 20.10 -0.37
N LEU A 85 2.15 19.88 0.22
CA LEU A 85 3.04 20.93 0.68
C LEU A 85 4.28 20.95 -0.21
N ARG A 86 4.68 22.14 -0.68
CA ARG A 86 5.97 22.34 -1.34
C ARG A 86 7.05 22.51 -0.28
N GLU A 87 8.17 21.81 -0.41
CA GLU A 87 9.32 22.02 0.46
C GLU A 87 10.25 23.07 -0.15
N GLU A 88 10.29 24.25 0.45
CA GLU A 88 11.06 25.41 -0.06
C GLU A 88 12.58 25.28 0.19
N ASN A 89 13.01 24.37 1.07
CA ASN A 89 14.40 24.24 1.53
C ASN A 89 15.25 23.19 0.78
N ALA A 90 14.73 22.58 -0.28
CA ALA A 90 15.49 21.62 -1.08
C ALA A 90 16.03 22.31 -2.34
N SER A 91 17.27 22.01 -2.74
CA SER A 91 17.89 22.50 -3.99
C SER A 91 17.16 22.06 -5.27
N LYS A 92 16.07 21.29 -5.12
CA LYS A 92 15.15 20.78 -6.13
C LYS A 92 13.74 20.86 -5.55
N ASP A 93 12.73 21.17 -6.36
CA ASP A 93 11.32 21.20 -5.93
C ASP A 93 10.84 19.82 -5.48
N TYR A 94 10.85 19.59 -4.17
CA TYR A 94 10.26 18.42 -3.53
C TYR A 94 8.89 18.75 -2.97
N TYR A 95 8.00 17.77 -3.03
CA TYR A 95 6.65 17.86 -2.54
C TYR A 95 6.40 16.79 -1.49
N ALA A 96 5.73 17.20 -0.42
CA ALA A 96 5.28 16.34 0.65
C ALA A 96 3.76 16.18 0.56
N LEU A 97 3.28 14.94 0.55
CA LEU A 97 1.87 14.61 0.72
C LEU A 97 1.72 13.32 1.50
N SER A 98 0.56 13.10 2.12
CA SER A 98 0.26 11.87 2.85
C SER A 98 -1.00 11.22 2.31
N VAL A 99 -0.96 9.92 2.06
CA VAL A 99 -2.15 9.12 1.78
C VAL A 99 -2.51 8.34 3.04
N LEU A 100 -3.78 8.41 3.42
CA LEU A 100 -4.31 7.72 4.58
C LEU A 100 -5.05 6.46 4.14
N LEU A 101 -4.58 5.31 4.61
CA LEU A 101 -5.22 4.01 4.45
C LEU A 101 -5.56 3.46 5.83
N GLN A 102 -6.69 2.80 6.01
CA GLN A 102 -7.00 2.11 7.26
C GLN A 102 -6.90 0.60 7.02
N GLU A 103 -6.01 -0.08 7.74
CA GLU A 103 -5.90 -1.54 7.67
C GLU A 103 -7.19 -2.19 8.19
N THR A 104 -7.70 -3.16 7.45
CA THR A 104 -8.95 -3.88 7.81
C THR A 104 -8.68 -5.16 8.61
N GLY A 105 -7.43 -5.40 8.99
CA GLY A 105 -6.94 -6.67 9.52
C GLY A 105 -6.79 -7.72 8.42
N LYS A 106 -6.13 -8.83 8.77
CA LYS A 106 -6.17 -10.05 7.96
C LYS A 106 -7.60 -10.56 8.00
N THR A 107 -8.22 -10.79 6.85
CA THR A 107 -9.31 -11.76 6.80
C THR A 107 -8.73 -13.04 7.39
N VAL A 108 -9.24 -13.47 8.55
CA VAL A 108 -9.17 -14.89 8.88
C VAL A 108 -9.65 -15.61 7.63
N PRO A 109 -8.90 -16.59 7.07
CA PRO A 109 -9.47 -17.39 6.00
C PRO A 109 -10.83 -17.87 6.51
N SER A 110 -11.90 -17.62 5.76
CA SER A 110 -13.17 -18.29 6.03
C SER A 110 -12.87 -19.78 6.12
N GLU A 111 -13.50 -20.51 7.03
CA GLU A 111 -13.29 -21.96 7.19
C GLU A 111 -13.41 -22.73 5.85
N GLU A 112 -14.03 -22.14 4.82
CA GLU A 112 -14.04 -22.60 3.43
C GLU A 112 -12.67 -22.69 2.72
N GLU A 113 -11.64 -21.92 3.10
CA GLU A 113 -10.27 -22.05 2.54
C GLU A 113 -9.40 -23.06 3.32
N LEU A 114 -9.92 -23.67 4.39
CA LEU A 114 -9.24 -24.72 5.17
C LEU A 114 -9.61 -26.15 4.73
N CYS A 115 -10.39 -26.31 3.66
CA CYS A 115 -10.90 -27.62 3.23
C CYS A 115 -10.81 -27.88 1.72
N GLU A 116 -9.69 -27.53 1.07
CA GLU A 116 -9.42 -27.97 -0.31
C GLU A 116 -8.14 -28.80 -0.47
N THR A 117 -7.63 -29.35 0.64
CA THR A 117 -6.73 -30.53 0.61
C THR A 117 -7.35 -31.68 1.39
N CYS A 118 -8.39 -32.28 0.80
CA CYS A 118 -8.89 -33.60 1.17
C CYS A 118 -7.92 -34.72 0.76
N SER A 119 -8.04 -35.86 1.46
CA SER A 119 -7.90 -37.22 0.90
C SER A 119 -6.55 -37.98 1.00
N HIS A 120 -5.94 -38.16 2.18
CA HIS A 120 -5.31 -39.46 2.56
C HIS A 120 -4.75 -39.46 4.00
N CYS A 121 -5.58 -39.79 5.00
CA CYS A 121 -5.07 -40.32 6.28
C CYS A 121 -6.04 -41.40 6.77
N GLY A 122 -6.10 -42.51 6.03
CA GLY A 122 -6.48 -43.79 6.59
C GLY A 122 -5.21 -44.51 7.01
N PHE A 123 -5.09 -44.92 8.27
CA PHE A 123 -4.52 -46.20 8.71
C PHE A 123 -4.92 -46.42 10.17
N HIS A 124 -5.96 -47.24 10.35
CA HIS A 124 -6.01 -48.26 11.41
C HIS A 124 -4.99 -49.35 11.09
#